data_AF-A0A0A0BP29-F1
#
_entry.id   AF-A0A0A0BP29-F1
#
_cell.length_a   1.000
_cell.length_b   1.000
_cell.length_c   1.000
_cell.angle_alpha   90.00
_cell.angle_beta   90.00
_cell.angle_gamma   90.00
#
_symmetry.space_group_name_H-M   'P 1'
#
loop_
_entity.id
_entity.type
_entity.pdbx_description
1 polymer ?
#
loop_
_entity_poly.entity_id
_entity_poly.type
_entity_poly.pdbx_seq_one_letter_code
_entity_poly.pdbx_strand_id
1 'polypeptide(L)'
;MLTGLALVVALCSVGAANAASLPVSSGSLTTVRASAPCAQTLSVTATSTTATSSVDVTVPAGCAGRLQVALPDAGVHGQLASASGSVTVPLSGAFTPVRGTVVVATLDGWAVPARWVASSPFSPANPTTVVRSVTWSAAWPSGACADVVVTTTTNQPSHWVVALDTTVPPFDGRTTGYTITGGQAVFAPPGTPVDGVLSVVGSNNGWDTIRAGQTRTFRVCHPDVAVP
;
A
#
# COMPACT_ATOMS: atom_id res chain seq x y z
N MET A 1 9.56 -36.56 -57.44
CA MET A 1 8.27 -36.36 -56.72
C MET A 1 8.60 -35.98 -55.28
N LEU A 2 8.29 -34.73 -54.90
CA LEU A 2 8.23 -34.24 -53.51
C LEU A 2 7.14 -35.03 -52.74
N THR A 3 7.23 -35.29 -51.44
CA THR A 3 6.91 -34.44 -50.25
C THR A 3 7.14 -35.35 -49.01
N GLY A 4 7.68 -35.00 -47.85
CA GLY A 4 7.63 -33.77 -47.06
C GLY A 4 6.85 -34.04 -45.76
N LEU A 5 7.52 -34.16 -44.60
CA LEU A 5 6.84 -34.09 -43.29
C LEU A 5 7.68 -33.32 -42.27
N ALA A 6 7.00 -32.42 -41.56
CA ALA A 6 7.51 -31.20 -40.98
C ALA A 6 8.07 -31.37 -39.56
N LEU A 7 9.21 -30.70 -39.31
CA LEU A 7 9.79 -30.48 -37.99
C LEU A 7 9.15 -29.24 -37.37
N VAL A 8 8.38 -29.40 -36.29
CA VAL A 8 7.82 -28.28 -35.51
C VAL A 8 8.92 -27.74 -34.60
N VAL A 9 9.57 -26.66 -35.03
CA VAL A 9 10.49 -25.88 -34.18
C VAL A 9 9.65 -24.92 -33.34
N ALA A 10 9.63 -25.15 -32.04
CA ALA A 10 9.02 -24.25 -31.06
C ALA A 10 9.76 -22.91 -31.07
N LEU A 11 9.08 -21.84 -31.49
CA LEU A 11 9.58 -20.47 -31.37
C LEU A 11 9.66 -20.09 -29.88
N CYS A 12 10.86 -20.07 -29.32
CA CYS A 12 11.15 -19.24 -28.16
C CYS A 12 11.04 -17.77 -28.61
N SER A 13 9.92 -17.13 -28.28
CA SER A 13 9.77 -15.68 -28.38
C SER A 13 10.59 -15.03 -27.28
N VAL A 14 11.87 -14.79 -27.57
CA VAL A 14 12.70 -13.88 -26.76
C VAL A 14 12.16 -12.49 -27.04
N GLY A 15 11.34 -11.97 -26.12
CA GLY A 15 10.80 -10.62 -26.20
C GLY A 15 11.96 -9.63 -26.24
N ALA A 16 12.17 -9.01 -27.40
CA ALA A 16 13.11 -7.93 -27.55
C ALA A 16 12.70 -6.79 -26.59
N ALA A 17 13.56 -6.47 -25.63
CA ALA A 17 13.52 -5.16 -25.00
C ALA A 17 13.69 -4.15 -26.15
N ASN A 18 12.65 -3.36 -26.42
CA ASN A 18 12.70 -2.34 -27.47
C ASN A 18 13.76 -1.29 -27.07
N ALA A 19 15.00 -1.48 -27.51
CA ALA A 19 15.96 -0.41 -27.58
C ALA A 19 15.45 0.57 -28.63
N ALA A 20 15.05 1.76 -28.20
CA ALA A 20 14.66 2.84 -29.10
C ALA A 20 15.83 3.09 -30.09
N SER A 21 15.64 2.69 -31.35
CA SER A 21 16.62 2.94 -32.40
C SER A 21 16.37 4.34 -32.96
N LEU A 22 17.35 5.22 -32.81
CA LEU A 22 17.31 6.56 -33.38
C LEU A 22 17.95 6.48 -34.78
N PRO A 23 17.21 6.72 -35.88
CA PRO A 23 17.82 6.77 -37.20
C PRO A 23 18.73 8.00 -37.28
N VAL A 24 20.05 7.76 -37.38
CA VAL A 24 21.04 8.82 -37.56
C VAL A 24 21.19 9.07 -39.06
N SER A 25 20.42 10.01 -39.61
CA SER A 25 20.76 10.61 -40.90
C SER A 25 21.91 11.59 -40.68
N SER A 26 22.89 11.58 -41.59
CA SER A 26 24.07 12.42 -41.53
C SER A 26 23.71 13.91 -41.43
N GLY A 27 23.73 14.46 -40.22
CA GLY A 27 23.49 15.88 -39.96
C GLY A 27 22.93 16.11 -38.56
N SER A 28 23.76 16.65 -37.66
CA SER A 28 23.37 17.16 -36.33
C SER A 28 22.69 16.13 -35.39
N LEU A 29 23.45 15.59 -34.43
CA LEU A 29 22.90 14.94 -33.24
C LEU A 29 22.18 15.99 -32.37
N THR A 30 20.91 16.27 -32.65
CA THR A 30 20.02 16.89 -31.67
C THR A 30 19.84 15.89 -30.54
N THR A 31 20.41 16.18 -29.36
CA THR A 31 20.17 15.39 -28.15
C THR A 31 18.69 15.42 -27.80
N VAL A 32 17.97 14.34 -28.10
CA VAL A 32 16.60 14.13 -27.60
C VAL A 32 16.72 13.61 -26.18
N ARG A 33 16.38 14.43 -25.19
CA ARG A 33 16.23 13.96 -23.82
C ARG A 33 14.82 13.39 -23.66
N ALA A 34 14.72 12.08 -23.52
CA ALA A 34 13.51 11.46 -23.01
C ALA A 34 13.47 11.65 -21.49
N SER A 35 12.46 12.34 -20.99
CA SER A 35 12.20 12.47 -19.56
C SER A 35 11.27 11.36 -19.10
N ALA A 36 11.54 10.78 -17.93
CA ALA A 36 10.65 9.80 -17.33
C ALA A 36 9.23 10.39 -17.18
N PRO A 37 8.18 9.62 -17.50
CA PRO A 37 6.79 10.10 -17.45
C PRO A 37 6.34 10.45 -16.02
N CYS A 38 7.01 9.89 -15.02
CA CYS A 38 6.75 10.16 -13.61
C CYS A 38 8.06 10.42 -12.86
N ALA A 39 8.23 11.64 -12.35
CA ALA A 39 9.34 11.98 -11.44
C ALA A 39 8.99 11.75 -9.96
N GLN A 40 7.72 11.42 -9.67
CA GLN A 40 7.22 11.25 -8.31
C GLN A 40 7.39 9.80 -7.83
N THR A 41 7.52 9.64 -6.52
CA THR A 41 7.66 8.33 -5.88
C THR A 41 6.30 7.63 -5.78
N LEU A 42 6.21 6.41 -6.30
CA LEU A 42 5.05 5.53 -6.12
C LEU A 42 5.05 4.95 -4.70
N SER A 43 3.87 4.86 -4.06
CA SER A 43 3.74 4.13 -2.79
C SER A 43 3.20 2.73 -3.04
N VAL A 44 3.90 1.73 -2.52
CA VAL A 44 3.54 0.32 -2.64
C VAL A 44 3.24 -0.23 -1.25
N THR A 45 2.06 -0.80 -1.07
CA THR A 45 1.59 -1.40 0.19
C THR A 45 1.19 -2.85 -0.06
N ALA A 46 1.34 -3.71 0.94
CA ALA A 46 0.67 -5.00 0.90
C ALA A 46 -0.76 -4.88 1.44
N THR A 47 -1.67 -5.64 0.88
CA THR A 47 -3.02 -5.88 1.43
C THR A 47 -2.99 -6.70 2.72
N SER A 48 -1.92 -7.46 2.97
CA SER A 48 -1.70 -8.25 4.17
C SER A 48 -0.23 -8.23 4.57
N THR A 49 0.07 -8.21 5.86
CA THR A 49 1.43 -8.32 6.41
C THR A 49 1.84 -9.76 6.69
N THR A 50 0.99 -10.75 6.38
CA THR A 50 1.36 -12.17 6.26
C THR A 50 1.69 -12.51 4.80
N ALA A 51 1.78 -13.80 4.44
CA ALA A 51 2.01 -14.21 3.06
C ALA A 51 0.92 -13.63 2.12
N THR A 52 1.29 -12.64 1.31
CA THR A 52 0.41 -11.98 0.34
C THR A 52 0.86 -12.29 -1.08
N SER A 53 -0.11 -12.48 -1.97
CA SER A 53 0.08 -12.66 -3.42
C SER A 53 -0.30 -11.41 -4.22
N SER A 54 -0.52 -10.27 -3.55
CA SER A 54 -0.85 -9.00 -4.21
C SER A 54 -0.30 -7.80 -3.43
N VAL A 55 -0.06 -6.71 -4.16
CA VAL A 55 0.33 -5.41 -3.59
C VAL A 55 -0.54 -4.31 -4.19
N ASP A 56 -0.88 -3.32 -3.37
CA ASP A 56 -1.53 -2.11 -3.82
C ASP A 56 -0.49 -1.04 -4.13
N VAL A 57 -0.65 -0.38 -5.27
CA VAL A 57 0.22 0.70 -5.72
C VAL A 57 -0.61 1.94 -5.89
N THR A 58 -0.27 3.00 -5.16
CA THR A 58 -0.85 4.33 -5.39
C THR A 58 0.02 5.10 -6.35
N VAL A 59 -0.58 5.45 -7.48
CA VAL A 59 0.02 6.17 -8.59
C VAL A 59 -0.41 7.63 -8.54
N PRO A 60 0.53 8.59 -8.42
CA PRO A 60 0.18 10.01 -8.36
C PRO A 60 -0.55 10.49 -9.63
N ALA A 61 -1.34 11.55 -9.46
CA ALA A 61 -2.03 12.17 -10.58
C ALA A 61 -1.02 12.65 -11.64
N GLY A 62 -1.27 12.31 -12.91
CA GLY A 62 -0.37 12.60 -14.03
C GLY A 62 0.65 11.51 -14.34
N CYS A 63 0.77 10.46 -13.51
CA CYS A 63 1.68 9.33 -13.73
C CYS A 63 0.96 8.08 -14.30
N ALA A 64 0.12 8.23 -15.32
CA ALA A 64 -0.61 7.10 -15.89
C ALA A 64 0.24 6.31 -16.90
N GLY A 65 0.08 4.99 -16.96
CA GLY A 65 0.86 4.14 -17.87
C GLY A 65 0.71 2.64 -17.62
N ARG A 66 1.60 1.82 -18.20
CA ARG A 66 1.74 0.39 -17.89
C ARG A 66 2.71 0.21 -16.73
N LEU A 67 2.22 -0.27 -15.60
CA LEU A 67 2.99 -0.51 -14.40
C LEU A 67 3.39 -1.99 -14.30
N GLN A 68 4.63 -2.21 -13.91
CA GLN A 68 5.12 -3.50 -13.45
C GLN A 68 5.90 -3.29 -12.14
N VAL A 69 5.71 -4.20 -11.19
CA VAL A 69 6.33 -4.15 -9.86
C VAL A 69 7.20 -5.40 -9.69
N ALA A 70 8.32 -5.28 -9.00
CA ALA A 70 9.15 -6.41 -8.61
C ALA A 70 9.63 -6.23 -7.16
N LEU A 71 9.65 -7.34 -6.42
CA LEU A 71 10.17 -7.42 -5.06
C LEU A 71 11.39 -8.35 -5.11
N PRO A 72 12.59 -7.82 -5.43
CA PRO A 72 13.76 -8.63 -5.72
C PRO A 72 14.17 -9.52 -4.54
N ASP A 73 14.07 -9.01 -3.32
CA ASP A 73 14.45 -9.75 -2.11
C ASP A 73 13.58 -10.99 -1.87
N ALA A 74 12.33 -10.95 -2.34
CA ALA A 74 11.37 -12.04 -2.24
C ALA A 74 11.32 -12.90 -3.51
N GLY A 75 12.04 -12.53 -4.59
CA GLY A 75 12.00 -13.23 -5.87
C GLY A 75 10.62 -13.25 -6.54
N VAL A 76 9.75 -12.30 -6.22
CA VAL A 76 8.39 -12.21 -6.79
C VAL A 76 8.23 -11.00 -7.69
N HIS A 77 7.45 -11.18 -8.76
CA HIS A 77 7.19 -10.16 -9.77
C HIS A 77 5.68 -9.95 -9.94
N GLY A 78 5.28 -8.70 -10.06
CA GLY A 78 3.92 -8.30 -10.37
C GLY A 78 3.58 -8.50 -11.84
N GLN A 79 2.32 -8.82 -12.11
CA GLN A 79 1.78 -8.77 -13.47
C GLN A 79 1.72 -7.31 -13.96
N LEU A 80 1.73 -7.16 -15.28
CA LEU A 80 1.52 -5.86 -15.92
C LEU A 80 0.11 -5.35 -15.64
N ALA A 81 0.01 -4.16 -15.06
CA ALA A 81 -1.25 -3.50 -14.74
C ALA A 81 -1.32 -2.10 -15.38
N SER A 82 -2.53 -1.59 -15.58
CA SER A 82 -2.72 -0.17 -15.95
C SER A 82 -2.62 0.68 -14.70
N ALA A 83 -1.65 1.59 -14.64
CA ALA A 83 -1.40 2.49 -13.52
C ALA A 83 -2.27 3.75 -13.64
N SER A 84 -3.23 3.92 -12.73
CA SER A 84 -3.93 5.19 -12.51
C SER A 84 -4.61 5.17 -11.14
N GLY A 85 -4.34 6.16 -10.27
CA GLY A 85 -4.91 6.15 -8.92
C GLY A 85 -4.39 4.98 -8.08
N SER A 86 -5.27 4.27 -7.38
CA SER A 86 -4.90 3.06 -6.63
C SER A 86 -5.10 1.81 -7.49
N VAL A 87 -4.07 0.96 -7.57
CA VAL A 87 -4.07 -0.25 -8.42
C VAL A 87 -3.55 -1.43 -7.63
N THR A 88 -4.35 -2.50 -7.56
CA THR A 88 -3.90 -3.79 -7.01
C THR A 88 -3.17 -4.58 -8.10
N VAL A 89 -1.92 -4.93 -7.84
CA VAL A 89 -1.05 -5.70 -8.73
C VAL A 89 -0.90 -7.12 -8.18
N PRO A 90 -1.40 -8.16 -8.87
CA PRO A 90 -1.17 -9.54 -8.48
C PRO A 90 0.29 -9.93 -8.73
N LEU A 91 0.85 -10.73 -7.82
CA LEU A 91 2.23 -11.21 -7.85
C LEU A 91 2.31 -12.66 -8.35
N SER A 92 3.48 -13.04 -8.87
CA SER A 92 3.79 -14.39 -9.35
C SER A 92 3.90 -15.44 -8.23
N GLY A 93 3.95 -14.99 -6.97
CA GLY A 93 4.07 -15.84 -5.79
C GLY A 93 3.66 -15.07 -4.54
N ALA A 94 3.61 -15.77 -3.40
CA ALA A 94 3.33 -15.17 -2.12
C ALA A 94 4.63 -14.75 -1.41
N PHE A 95 4.61 -13.62 -0.71
CA PHE A 95 5.71 -13.19 0.14
C PHE A 95 5.17 -12.58 1.44
N THR A 96 5.96 -12.61 2.51
CA THR A 96 5.61 -11.95 3.77
C THR A 96 6.27 -10.58 3.82
N PRO A 97 5.51 -9.48 3.82
CA PRO A 97 6.11 -8.16 3.84
C PRO A 97 6.76 -7.83 5.16
N VAL A 98 7.96 -7.27 5.08
CA VAL A 98 8.71 -6.80 6.25
C VAL A 98 9.12 -5.34 6.07
N ARG A 99 9.45 -4.67 7.17
CA ARG A 99 9.97 -3.31 7.12
C ARG A 99 11.27 -3.30 6.31
N GLY A 100 11.37 -2.39 5.35
CA GLY A 100 12.54 -2.30 4.46
C GLY A 100 12.48 -3.20 3.22
N THR A 101 11.35 -3.87 2.95
CA THR A 101 11.13 -4.57 1.68
C THR A 101 11.50 -3.66 0.51
N VAL A 102 12.45 -4.09 -0.32
CA VAL A 102 12.83 -3.34 -1.52
C VAL A 102 11.78 -3.58 -2.60
N VAL A 103 11.30 -2.50 -3.20
CA VAL A 103 10.39 -2.56 -4.34
C VAL A 103 10.96 -1.78 -5.50
N VAL A 104 10.97 -2.42 -6.66
CA VAL A 104 11.30 -1.80 -7.93
C VAL A 104 10.02 -1.69 -8.73
N ALA A 105 9.71 -0.49 -9.21
CA ALA A 105 8.59 -0.26 -10.11
C ALA A 105 9.07 0.30 -11.43
N THR A 106 8.44 -0.16 -12.51
CA THR A 106 8.65 0.37 -13.86
C THR A 106 7.33 0.83 -14.44
N LEU A 107 7.30 2.05 -14.97
CA LEU A 107 6.15 2.64 -15.65
C LEU A 107 6.51 2.87 -17.12
N ASP A 108 5.81 2.20 -18.04
CA ASP A 108 6.07 2.22 -19.47
C ASP A 108 7.55 1.93 -19.81
N GLY A 109 8.17 1.01 -19.06
CA GLY A 109 9.58 0.62 -19.21
C GLY A 109 10.59 1.56 -18.52
N TRP A 110 10.16 2.67 -17.92
CA TRP A 110 11.03 3.55 -17.13
C TRP A 110 11.05 3.13 -15.67
N ALA A 111 12.24 2.98 -15.09
CA ALA A 111 12.36 2.84 -13.64
C ALA A 111 11.84 4.10 -12.95
N VAL A 112 10.91 3.93 -12.02
CA VAL A 112 10.34 5.01 -11.22
C VAL A 112 10.65 4.75 -9.75
N PRO A 113 10.95 5.80 -8.95
CA PRO A 113 11.14 5.61 -7.52
C PRO A 113 9.88 4.98 -6.91
N ALA A 114 10.06 3.88 -6.17
CA ALA A 114 8.99 3.24 -5.42
C ALA A 114 9.40 3.15 -3.96
N ARG A 115 8.43 3.36 -3.07
CA ARG A 115 8.62 3.24 -1.63
C ARG A 115 7.66 2.21 -1.08
N TRP A 116 8.19 1.20 -0.40
CA TRP A 116 7.39 0.31 0.42
C TRP A 116 6.81 1.06 1.60
N VAL A 117 5.51 0.92 1.79
CA VAL A 117 4.77 1.37 2.95
C VAL A 117 4.18 0.11 3.57
N ALA A 118 4.58 -0.23 4.79
CA ALA A 118 3.99 -1.35 5.50
C ALA A 118 2.48 -1.14 5.63
N SER A 119 1.69 -2.20 5.47
CA SER A 119 0.23 -2.14 5.69
C SER A 119 -0.02 -1.61 7.10
N SER A 120 -0.80 -0.55 7.21
CA SER A 120 -1.27 -0.06 8.51
C SER A 120 -2.44 -0.94 8.94
N PRO A 121 -2.45 -1.51 10.16
CA PRO A 121 -3.63 -2.16 10.71
C PRO A 121 -4.78 -1.16 10.96
N PHE A 122 -4.52 0.15 10.84
CA PHE A 122 -5.53 1.20 10.98
C PHE A 122 -5.97 1.74 9.62
N SER A 123 -7.28 1.75 9.36
CA SER A 123 -7.88 2.30 8.14
C SER A 123 -9.16 3.10 8.45
N PRO A 124 -9.56 4.07 7.60
CA PRO A 124 -10.85 4.73 7.74
C PRO A 124 -12.01 3.76 7.56
N ALA A 125 -12.97 3.77 8.48
CA ALA A 125 -14.18 2.93 8.40
C ALA A 125 -15.42 3.71 7.93
N ASN A 126 -15.24 4.95 7.46
CA ASN A 126 -16.28 5.71 6.77
C ASN A 126 -15.66 6.68 5.74
N PRO A 127 -16.46 7.24 4.81
CA PRO A 127 -15.95 8.06 3.71
C PRO A 127 -15.35 9.41 4.12
N THR A 128 -15.67 9.91 5.32
CA THR A 128 -15.26 11.23 5.78
C THR A 128 -14.03 11.18 6.70
N THR A 129 -13.70 10.02 7.26
CA THR A 129 -12.53 9.85 8.12
C THR A 129 -11.27 9.69 7.28
N VAL A 130 -10.17 10.28 7.76
CA VAL A 130 -8.84 10.11 7.19
C VAL A 130 -7.88 9.75 8.31
N VAL A 131 -7.21 8.61 8.19
CA VAL A 131 -6.07 8.26 9.06
C VAL A 131 -4.84 8.97 8.49
N ARG A 132 -4.32 9.96 9.21
CA ARG A 132 -3.24 10.83 8.75
C ARG A 132 -1.86 10.22 9.02
N SER A 133 -1.68 9.62 10.19
CA SER A 133 -0.42 9.00 10.58
C SER A 133 -0.63 7.96 11.66
N VAL A 134 0.23 6.95 11.65
CA VAL A 134 0.35 5.93 12.71
C VAL A 134 1.81 5.88 13.14
N THR A 135 2.07 6.12 14.42
CA THR A 135 3.43 6.07 14.99
C THR A 135 3.50 4.97 16.02
N TRP A 136 4.48 4.08 15.90
CA TRP A 136 4.65 2.94 16.79
C TRP A 136 5.66 3.22 17.89
N SER A 137 5.38 2.71 19.09
CA SER A 137 6.29 2.73 20.23
C SER A 137 6.17 1.45 21.06
N ALA A 138 7.24 1.05 21.73
CA ALA A 138 7.19 -0.06 22.67
C ALA A 138 6.36 0.30 23.91
N ALA A 139 5.52 -0.64 24.36
CA ALA A 139 4.88 -0.60 25.66
C ALA A 139 5.73 -1.39 26.66
N TRP A 140 5.85 -0.89 27.89
CA TRP A 140 6.52 -1.60 28.99
C TRP A 140 5.49 -2.43 29.76
N PRO A 141 5.79 -3.65 30.23
CA PRO A 141 7.06 -4.41 30.14
C PRO A 141 7.24 -5.20 28.83
N SER A 142 6.17 -5.45 28.11
CA SER A 142 6.12 -5.95 26.74
C SER A 142 4.90 -5.34 26.07
N GLY A 143 4.93 -5.21 24.74
CA GLY A 143 3.79 -4.73 23.98
C GLY A 143 4.15 -3.68 22.94
N ALA A 144 3.18 -3.40 22.07
CA ALA A 144 3.26 -2.36 21.05
C ALA A 144 2.11 -1.40 21.24
N CYS A 145 2.43 -0.11 21.17
CA CYS A 145 1.46 0.97 21.11
C CYS A 145 1.54 1.65 19.75
N ALA A 146 0.39 2.03 19.20
CA ALA A 146 0.26 2.84 18.02
C ALA A 146 -0.45 4.16 18.37
N ASP A 147 0.22 5.28 18.19
CA ASP A 147 -0.39 6.61 18.18
C ASP A 147 -0.98 6.89 16.79
N VAL A 148 -2.29 7.01 16.73
CA VAL A 148 -3.06 7.23 15.50
C VAL A 148 -3.60 8.65 15.49
N VAL A 149 -3.32 9.37 14.42
CA VAL A 149 -3.86 10.72 14.16
C VAL A 149 -4.92 10.62 13.07
N VAL A 150 -6.12 11.08 13.37
CA VAL A 150 -7.24 11.13 12.43
C VAL A 150 -7.67 12.55 12.14
N THR A 151 -8.17 12.76 10.94
CA THR A 151 -8.74 14.03 10.47
C THR A 151 -9.90 13.76 9.51
N THR A 152 -10.48 14.80 8.92
CA THR A 152 -11.54 14.70 7.94
C THR A 152 -11.35 15.73 6.83
N THR A 153 -11.93 15.44 5.67
CA THR A 153 -11.96 16.34 4.51
C THR A 153 -13.16 17.28 4.50
N THR A 154 -14.14 17.08 5.39
CA THR A 154 -15.38 17.88 5.39
C THR A 154 -15.35 19.05 6.37
N ASN A 155 -15.90 20.20 5.97
CA ASN A 155 -16.07 21.36 6.85
C ASN A 155 -17.25 21.22 7.84
N GLN A 156 -18.14 20.25 7.60
CA GLN A 156 -19.25 19.93 8.51
C GLN A 156 -18.78 18.94 9.59
N PRO A 157 -19.37 18.98 10.81
CA PRO A 157 -19.13 17.93 11.80
C PRO A 157 -19.44 16.57 11.19
N SER A 158 -18.47 15.67 11.23
CA SER A 158 -18.65 14.28 10.80
C SER A 158 -18.19 13.34 11.89
N HIS A 159 -18.98 12.29 12.13
CA HIS A 159 -18.55 11.19 12.97
C HIS A 159 -17.35 10.51 12.34
N TRP A 160 -16.28 10.34 13.11
CA TRP A 160 -15.12 9.61 12.64
C TRP A 160 -15.10 8.20 13.18
N VAL A 161 -14.64 7.27 12.34
CA VAL A 161 -14.53 5.85 12.67
C VAL A 161 -13.26 5.31 12.01
N VAL A 162 -12.41 4.67 12.80
CA VAL A 162 -11.23 3.94 12.34
C VAL A 162 -11.45 2.46 12.56
N ALA A 163 -11.23 1.65 11.53
CA ALA A 163 -11.10 0.21 11.67
C ALA A 163 -9.66 -0.12 12.08
N LEU A 164 -9.54 -0.97 13.10
CA LEU A 164 -8.33 -1.64 13.50
C LEU A 164 -8.46 -3.10 13.09
N ASP A 165 -7.73 -3.51 12.05
CA ASP A 165 -7.57 -4.89 11.66
C ASP A 165 -6.50 -5.55 12.54
N THR A 166 -6.93 -6.41 13.44
CA THR A 166 -6.06 -7.11 14.38
C THR A 166 -5.38 -8.31 13.75
N THR A 167 -5.79 -8.76 12.55
CA THR A 167 -5.14 -9.84 11.81
C THR A 167 -3.85 -9.37 11.12
N VAL A 168 -3.66 -8.05 11.04
CA VAL A 168 -2.50 -7.40 10.45
C VAL A 168 -1.44 -7.15 11.54
N PRO A 169 -0.21 -7.69 11.37
CA PRO A 169 0.95 -7.32 12.14
C PRO A 169 1.06 -5.82 12.48
N PRO A 170 1.49 -5.52 13.70
CA PRO A 170 2.10 -6.44 14.66
C PRO A 170 1.09 -7.28 15.46
N PHE A 171 -0.21 -7.01 15.33
CA PHE A 171 -1.25 -7.71 16.07
C PHE A 171 -1.39 -9.18 15.65
N ASP A 172 -2.01 -9.98 16.52
CA ASP A 172 -2.01 -11.45 16.46
C ASP A 172 -3.40 -12.04 16.16
N GLY A 173 -4.33 -11.23 15.64
CA GLY A 173 -5.70 -11.60 15.31
C GLY A 173 -6.66 -11.59 16.50
N ARG A 174 -6.19 -11.38 17.74
CA ARG A 174 -7.08 -11.26 18.89
C ARG A 174 -7.89 -9.97 18.79
N THR A 175 -9.12 -9.99 19.29
CA THR A 175 -10.02 -8.82 19.38
C THR A 175 -10.17 -8.32 20.83
N THR A 176 -9.46 -8.93 21.77
CA THR A 176 -9.46 -8.60 23.20
C THR A 176 -8.04 -8.28 23.67
N GLY A 177 -7.89 -7.69 24.85
CA GLY A 177 -6.57 -7.33 25.41
C GLY A 177 -6.01 -5.97 24.95
N TYR A 178 -6.71 -5.30 24.03
CA TYR A 178 -6.36 -3.94 23.60
C TYR A 178 -6.77 -2.92 24.65
N THR A 179 -5.90 -1.93 24.83
CA THR A 179 -6.21 -0.73 25.60
C THR A 179 -6.18 0.47 24.67
N ILE A 180 -7.13 1.38 24.86
CA ILE A 180 -7.15 2.67 24.17
C ILE A 180 -6.94 3.78 25.19
N THR A 181 -5.99 4.66 24.89
CA THR A 181 -5.58 5.78 25.74
C THR A 181 -5.35 7.00 24.87
N GLY A 182 -5.31 8.20 25.46
CA GLY A 182 -5.14 9.43 24.69
C GLY A 182 -6.42 9.82 23.95
N GLY A 183 -6.93 11.01 24.24
CA GLY A 183 -8.22 11.44 23.72
C GLY A 183 -9.40 10.71 24.36
N GLN A 184 -10.61 11.08 23.95
CA GLN A 184 -11.83 10.41 24.39
C GLN A 184 -12.26 9.34 23.37
N ALA A 185 -11.31 8.57 22.84
CA ALA A 185 -11.58 7.50 21.90
C ALA A 185 -11.98 6.21 22.65
N VAL A 186 -12.88 5.43 22.06
CA VAL A 186 -13.37 4.16 22.63
C VAL A 186 -13.48 3.10 21.54
N PHE A 187 -13.42 1.83 21.95
CA PHE A 187 -13.82 0.73 21.08
C PHE A 187 -15.35 0.70 20.98
N ALA A 188 -15.84 0.55 19.76
CA ALA A 188 -17.25 0.33 19.45
C ALA A 188 -17.40 -0.96 18.63
N PRO A 189 -18.55 -1.64 18.72
CA PRO A 189 -18.89 -2.67 17.76
C PRO A 189 -18.88 -2.06 16.35
N PRO A 190 -18.30 -2.74 15.35
CA PRO A 190 -18.43 -2.28 13.98
C PRO A 190 -19.91 -2.31 13.56
N GLY A 191 -20.32 -1.35 12.71
CA GLY A 191 -21.70 -1.29 12.19
C GLY A 191 -22.10 -2.55 11.41
N THR A 192 -21.10 -3.28 10.89
CA THR A 192 -21.25 -4.65 10.39
C THR A 192 -20.11 -5.48 10.99
N PRO A 193 -20.40 -6.58 11.70
CA PRO A 193 -19.35 -7.45 12.25
C PRO A 193 -18.41 -7.93 11.14
N VAL A 194 -17.12 -7.68 11.33
CA VAL A 194 -16.05 -8.24 10.50
C VAL A 194 -15.09 -8.93 11.46
N ASP A 195 -14.82 -10.20 11.21
CA ASP A 195 -13.91 -10.99 12.05
C ASP A 195 -12.52 -10.35 12.07
N GLY A 196 -11.94 -10.24 13.27
CA GLY A 196 -10.61 -9.62 13.44
C GLY A 196 -10.57 -8.10 13.29
N VAL A 197 -11.72 -7.41 13.18
CA VAL A 197 -11.75 -5.95 13.07
C VAL A 197 -12.44 -5.31 14.26
N LEU A 198 -11.75 -4.37 14.90
CA LEU A 198 -12.28 -3.51 15.95
C LEU A 198 -12.58 -2.12 15.38
N SER A 199 -13.68 -1.49 15.80
CA SER A 199 -13.93 -0.08 15.46
C SER A 199 -13.49 0.83 16.60
N VAL A 200 -12.77 1.88 16.27
CA VAL A 200 -12.38 2.96 17.18
C VAL A 200 -13.14 4.22 16.79
N VAL A 201 -13.86 4.80 17.75
CA VAL A 201 -14.70 5.98 17.56
C VAL A 201 -14.45 7.00 18.67
N GLY A 202 -14.88 8.24 18.45
CA GLY A 202 -14.90 9.26 19.50
C GLY A 202 -16.08 9.05 20.44
N SER A 203 -15.89 9.32 21.74
CA SER A 203 -16.97 9.35 22.71
C SER A 203 -17.84 10.61 22.53
N ASN A 204 -19.07 10.56 23.03
CA ASN A 204 -20.08 11.61 22.92
C ASN A 204 -19.74 12.93 23.66
N ASN A 205 -18.53 13.09 24.19
CA ASN A 205 -18.09 14.30 24.90
C ASN A 205 -17.39 15.31 23.95
N GLY A 206 -17.98 15.55 22.77
CA GLY A 206 -17.43 16.43 21.74
C GLY A 206 -16.21 15.87 20.99
N TRP A 207 -15.93 14.57 21.19
CA TRP A 207 -14.93 13.82 20.45
C TRP A 207 -15.54 12.96 19.36
N ASP A 208 -16.85 12.70 19.41
CA ASP A 208 -17.62 11.93 18.44
C ASP A 208 -17.57 12.50 17.03
N THR A 209 -17.31 13.81 16.88
CA THR A 209 -17.21 14.48 15.58
C THR A 209 -15.89 15.25 15.37
N ILE A 210 -15.53 15.40 14.10
CA ILE A 210 -14.40 16.20 13.61
C ILE A 210 -14.80 17.06 12.42
N ARG A 211 -14.07 18.15 12.19
CA ARG A 211 -14.17 19.03 11.02
C ARG A 211 -12.80 19.18 10.35
N ALA A 212 -12.79 19.62 9.09
CA ALA A 212 -11.57 19.90 8.35
C ALA A 212 -10.69 20.91 9.11
N GLY A 213 -9.38 20.65 9.11
CA GLY A 213 -8.40 21.39 9.92
C GLY A 213 -8.30 20.94 11.37
N GLN A 214 -9.24 20.11 11.88
CA GLN A 214 -9.12 19.49 13.19
C GLN A 214 -8.47 18.11 13.09
N THR A 215 -7.81 17.71 14.18
CA THR A 215 -7.25 16.37 14.34
C THR A 215 -7.68 15.77 15.66
N ARG A 216 -7.85 14.45 15.68
CA ARG A 216 -7.95 13.67 16.92
C ARG A 216 -6.77 12.72 16.98
N THR A 217 -6.27 12.52 18.18
CA THR A 217 -5.17 11.59 18.44
C THR A 217 -5.62 10.61 19.49
N PHE A 218 -5.41 9.33 19.21
CA PHE A 218 -5.62 8.26 20.18
C PHE A 218 -4.47 7.27 20.08
N ARG A 219 -4.28 6.50 21.13
CA ARG A 219 -3.26 5.48 21.26
C ARG A 219 -3.90 4.14 21.54
N VAL A 220 -3.59 3.14 20.73
CA VAL A 220 -3.98 1.75 20.96
C VAL A 220 -2.76 0.94 21.35
N CYS A 221 -2.84 0.19 22.45
CA CYS A 221 -1.77 -0.69 22.90
C CYS A 221 -2.24 -2.13 23.07
N HIS A 222 -1.36 -3.08 22.79
CA HIS A 222 -1.55 -4.50 23.10
C HIS A 222 -0.31 -5.05 23.84
N PRO A 223 -0.48 -5.69 25.02
CA PRO A 223 0.64 -6.05 25.91
C PRO A 223 1.51 -7.22 25.42
N ASP A 224 0.99 -8.06 24.52
CA ASP A 224 1.68 -9.28 24.08
C ASP A 224 2.24 -9.19 22.66
N VAL A 225 2.24 -7.99 22.07
CA VAL A 225 2.59 -7.77 20.67
C VAL A 225 3.92 -7.01 20.56
N ALA A 226 4.84 -7.44 19.70
CA ALA A 226 6.11 -6.74 19.49
C ALA A 226 5.93 -5.49 18.62
N VAL A 227 6.82 -4.50 18.77
CA VAL A 227 6.80 -3.31 17.89
C VAL A 227 7.27 -3.71 16.48
N PRO A 228 6.59 -3.27 15.40
CA PRO A 228 6.95 -3.56 14.01
C PRO A 228 8.14 -2.72 13.47
#